data_AF-A0A838W7T2-F1
#
_entry.id   AF-A0A838W7T2-F1
#
_cell.length_a   1.000
_cell.length_b   1.000
_cell.length_c   1.000
_cell.angle_alpha   90.00
_cell.angle_beta   90.00
_cell.angle_gamma   90.00
#
_symmetry.space_group_name_H-M   'P 1'
#
loop_
_entity.id
_entity.type
_entity.pdbx_description
1 polymer ?
#
loop_
_entity_poly.entity_id
_entity_poly.type
_entity_poly.pdbx_seq_one_letter_code
_entity_poly.pdbx_strand_id
1 'polypeptide(L)'
;MKTVILAGGLGSRLAEETVIRPKPMVEIGGRPMLWHIMNLYAAHGFNDFVVACGYKGEVVKEYFSNFHLHNADVCIRLRDGQVELHNNRGPDWK
;
A
#
# COMPACT_ATOMS: atom_id res chain seq x y z
N MET A 1 13.57 13.47 3.73
CA MET A 1 14.47 12.47 4.37
C MET A 1 13.91 11.10 4.09
N LYS A 2 14.75 10.09 3.79
CA LYS A 2 14.28 8.73 3.55
C LYS A 2 13.92 8.02 4.86
N THR A 3 12.75 7.40 4.89
CA THR A 3 12.23 6.61 6.03
C THR A 3 12.17 5.15 5.63
N VAL A 4 12.95 4.31 6.33
CA VAL A 4 12.97 2.87 6.07
C VAL A 4 11.94 2.19 6.96
N ILE A 5 11.02 1.43 6.37
CA ILE A 5 10.06 0.59 7.09
C ILE A 5 10.42 -0.88 6.85
N LEU A 6 10.70 -1.61 7.94
CA LEU A 6 10.94 -3.05 7.90
C LEU A 6 9.59 -3.79 7.92
N ALA A 7 9.06 -4.07 6.73
CA ALA A 7 7.79 -4.78 6.52
C ALA A 7 8.01 -6.28 6.21
N GLY A 8 9.06 -6.86 6.78
CA GLY A 8 9.43 -8.26 6.61
C GLY A 8 8.91 -9.17 7.73
N GLY A 9 9.25 -10.46 7.63
CA GLY A 9 8.90 -11.49 8.61
C GLY A 9 7.78 -12.42 8.14
N LEU A 10 7.84 -13.67 8.59
CA LEU A 10 6.92 -14.75 8.19
C LEU A 10 5.51 -14.64 8.79
N GLY A 11 5.29 -13.76 9.76
CA GLY A 11 3.97 -13.58 10.38
C GLY A 11 3.51 -14.75 11.28
N SER A 12 4.40 -15.69 11.62
CA SER A 12 4.09 -16.97 12.28
C SER A 12 3.35 -16.91 13.63
N ARG A 13 3.26 -15.75 14.28
CA ARG A 13 2.48 -15.54 15.51
C ARG A 13 1.01 -15.17 15.27
N LEU A 14 0.65 -14.79 14.05
CA LEU A 14 -0.71 -14.42 13.61
C LEU A 14 -1.14 -15.34 12.45
N ALA A 15 -0.85 -16.63 12.57
CA ALA A 15 -0.92 -17.60 11.48
C ALA A 15 -2.29 -17.64 10.77
N GLU A 16 -3.40 -17.53 11.52
CA GLU A 16 -4.76 -17.62 10.94
C GLU A 16 -5.05 -16.50 9.92
N GLU A 17 -4.66 -15.26 10.19
CA GLU A 17 -4.83 -14.11 9.27
C GLU A 17 -3.69 -14.00 8.24
N THR A 18 -2.48 -14.39 8.63
CA THR A 18 -1.28 -14.21 7.80
C THR A 18 -1.08 -15.28 6.72
N VAL A 19 -1.81 -16.40 6.79
CA VAL A 19 -1.87 -17.40 5.71
C VAL A 19 -2.48 -16.78 4.44
N ILE A 20 -3.43 -15.86 4.58
CA ILE A 20 -4.11 -15.22 3.45
C ILE A 20 -3.29 -14.04 2.93
N ARG A 21 -2.84 -13.13 3.81
CA ARG A 21 -2.11 -11.90 3.43
C ARG A 21 -0.95 -11.57 4.40
N PRO A 22 0.18 -11.00 3.95
CA PRO A 22 1.27 -10.65 4.86
C PRO A 22 0.81 -9.62 5.89
N LYS A 23 1.35 -9.68 7.12
CA LYS A 23 0.93 -8.82 8.24
C LYS A 23 0.87 -7.31 7.92
N PRO A 24 1.84 -6.71 7.20
CA PRO A 24 1.76 -5.30 6.80
C PRO A 24 0.50 -4.94 5.98
N MET A 25 -0.11 -5.94 5.33
CA MET A 25 -1.28 -5.81 4.47
C MET A 25 -2.59 -6.21 5.13
N VAL A 26 -2.57 -6.56 6.43
CA VAL A 26 -3.81 -6.74 7.22
C VAL A 26 -4.55 -5.40 7.28
N GLU A 27 -5.84 -5.43 7.01
CA GLU A 27 -6.67 -4.22 6.95
C GLU A 27 -7.13 -3.79 8.34
N ILE A 28 -7.09 -2.47 8.55
CA ILE A 28 -7.64 -1.78 9.71
C ILE A 28 -8.49 -0.65 9.15
N GLY A 29 -9.81 -0.68 9.38
CA GLY A 29 -10.72 0.34 8.85
C GLY A 29 -10.70 0.45 7.31
N GLY A 30 -10.56 -0.67 6.59
CA GLY A 30 -10.56 -0.72 5.12
C GLY A 30 -9.25 -0.28 4.45
N ARG A 31 -8.17 -0.08 5.21
CA ARG A 31 -6.83 0.24 4.69
C ARG A 31 -5.77 -0.66 5.31
N PRO A 32 -4.71 -1.04 4.56
CA PRO A 32 -3.60 -1.81 5.11
C PRO A 32 -2.94 -1.16 6.33
N MET A 33 -2.50 -1.96 7.29
CA MET A 33 -1.70 -1.52 8.43
C MET A 33 -0.49 -0.68 8.01
N LEU A 34 0.21 -1.08 6.95
CA LEU A 34 1.35 -0.36 6.40
C LEU A 34 0.98 1.06 5.93
N TRP A 35 -0.20 1.24 5.33
CA TRP A 35 -0.71 2.55 4.92
C TRP A 35 -0.92 3.49 6.12
N HIS A 36 -1.43 2.97 7.23
CA HIS A 36 -1.59 3.75 8.47
C HIS A 36 -0.25 4.19 9.06
N ILE A 37 0.75 3.29 9.06
CA ILE A 37 2.10 3.61 9.53
C ILE A 37 2.72 4.70 8.65
N MET A 38 2.60 4.58 7.33
CA MET A 38 3.11 5.60 6.40
C MET A 38 2.43 6.95 6.60
N ASN A 39 1.11 7.00 6.80
CA ASN A 39 0.41 8.25 7.15
C ASN A 39 0.94 8.90 8.43
N LEU A 40 1.23 8.09 9.46
CA LEU A 40 1.77 8.61 10.72
C LEU A 40 3.11 9.31 10.49
N TYR A 41 4.02 8.71 9.71
CA TYR A 41 5.29 9.33 9.35
C TYR A 41 5.11 10.55 8.45
N ALA A 42 4.20 10.48 7.49
CA ALA A 42 3.90 11.58 6.57
C ALA A 42 3.35 12.82 7.30
N ALA A 43 2.53 12.61 8.34
CA ALA A 43 2.05 13.69 9.21
C ALA A 43 3.19 14.45 9.93
N HIS A 44 4.37 13.83 10.04
CA HIS A 44 5.59 14.44 10.58
C HIS A 44 6.58 14.89 9.50
N GLY A 45 6.15 14.97 8.23
CA GLY A 45 6.97 15.45 7.11
C GLY A 45 7.88 14.40 6.46
N PHE A 46 7.70 13.12 6.79
CA PHE A 46 8.47 12.02 6.18
C PHE A 46 7.65 11.34 5.08
N ASN A 47 7.89 11.72 3.83
CA ASN A 47 7.12 11.24 2.67
C ASN A 47 7.91 10.34 1.70
N ASP A 48 9.21 10.14 1.90
CA ASP A 48 10.07 9.31 1.03
C ASP A 48 10.37 7.98 1.74
N PHE A 49 9.70 6.91 1.33
CA PHE A 49 9.67 5.63 2.02
C PHE A 49 10.46 4.55 1.29
N VAL A 50 11.25 3.79 2.05
CA VAL A 50 11.88 2.56 1.59
C VAL A 50 11.27 1.40 2.37
N VAL A 51 10.44 0.60 1.72
CA VAL A 51 9.77 -0.54 2.37
C VAL A 51 10.58 -1.82 2.11
N ALA A 52 11.29 -2.28 3.13
CA ALA A 52 12.00 -3.56 3.08
C ALA A 52 11.01 -4.71 3.29
N CYS A 53 10.48 -5.23 2.18
CA CYS A 53 9.50 -6.31 2.18
C CYS A 53 10.15 -7.68 2.42
N GLY A 54 9.40 -8.59 3.04
CA GLY A 54 9.81 -10.00 3.24
C GLY A 54 8.85 -10.97 2.56
N TYR A 55 8.42 -12.00 3.29
CA TYR A 55 7.43 -12.99 2.83
C TYR A 55 6.19 -12.30 2.23
N LYS A 56 5.77 -12.76 1.05
CA LYS A 56 4.67 -12.19 0.26
C LYS A 56 4.80 -10.69 -0.10
N GLY A 57 6.02 -10.22 -0.32
CA GLY A 57 6.29 -8.82 -0.67
C GLY A 57 5.62 -8.34 -1.97
N GLU A 58 5.26 -9.25 -2.88
CA GLU A 58 4.48 -8.95 -4.08
C GLU A 58 3.11 -8.34 -3.78
N VAL A 59 2.45 -8.73 -2.69
CA VAL A 59 1.16 -8.18 -2.28
C VAL A 59 1.29 -6.70 -1.92
N VAL A 60 2.40 -6.32 -1.26
CA VAL A 60 2.70 -4.92 -0.95
C VAL A 60 2.91 -4.13 -2.25
N LYS A 61 3.70 -4.68 -3.18
CA LYS A 61 3.96 -4.05 -4.47
C LYS A 61 2.68 -3.86 -5.28
N GLU A 62 1.83 -4.88 -5.36
CA GLU A 62 0.57 -4.83 -6.10
C GLU A 62 -0.37 -3.76 -5.55
N TYR A 63 -0.54 -3.69 -4.23
CA TYR A 63 -1.38 -2.68 -3.61
C TYR A 63 -0.93 -1.25 -3.96
N PHE A 64 0.37 -0.96 -3.86
CA PHE A 64 0.88 0.39 -4.14
C PHE A 64 0.96 0.69 -5.64
N SER A 65 1.27 -0.28 -6.49
CA SER A 65 1.23 -0.11 -7.95
C SER A 65 -0.17 0.18 -8.47
N ASN A 66 -1.20 -0.39 -7.83
CA ASN A 66 -2.60 -0.18 -8.19
C ASN A 66 -3.30 0.85 -7.28
N PHE A 67 -2.54 1.63 -6.50
CA PHE A 67 -3.11 2.51 -5.47
C PHE A 67 -4.16 3.45 -6.05
N HIS A 68 -3.87 4.12 -7.17
CA HIS A 68 -4.83 5.04 -7.78
C HIS A 68 -6.08 4.33 -8.29
N LEU A 69 -5.96 3.14 -8.88
CA LEU A 69 -7.12 2.35 -9.33
C LEU A 69 -8.02 1.92 -8.16
N HIS A 70 -7.45 1.69 -6.98
CA HIS A 70 -8.21 1.32 -5.78
C HIS A 70 -8.83 2.51 -5.04
N ASN A 71 -8.36 3.73 -5.31
CA ASN A 71 -8.65 4.89 -4.46
C ASN A 71 -9.22 6.11 -5.20
N ALA A 72 -9.23 6.08 -6.53
CA ALA A 72 -9.79 7.13 -7.37
C ALA A 72 -10.98 6.58 -8.16
N ASP A 73 -11.86 7.48 -8.58
CA ASP A 73 -12.86 7.17 -9.59
C ASP A 73 -12.12 7.02 -10.94
N VAL A 74 -12.44 6.01 -11.74
CA VAL A 74 -11.72 5.74 -12.99
C VAL A 74 -12.66 5.49 -14.15
N CYS A 75 -12.32 6.04 -15.32
CA CYS A 75 -12.93 5.71 -16.59
C CYS A 75 -11.93 4.91 -17.43
N ILE A 76 -12.32 3.71 -17.85
CA ILE A 76 -11.47 2.81 -18.64
C ILE A 76 -12.11 2.59 -20.00
N ARG A 77 -11.45 3.03 -21.06
CA ARG A 77 -11.87 2.75 -22.43
C ARG A 77 -11.27 1.44 -22.90
N LEU A 78 -12.09 0.38 -22.94
CA LEU A 78 -11.63 -0.98 -23.27
C LEU A 78 -11.12 -1.16 -24.72
N ARG A 79 -11.51 -0.26 -25.64
CA ARG A 79 -11.11 -0.35 -27.05
C ARG A 79 -9.60 -0.11 -27.25
N ASP A 80 -9.03 0.84 -26.53
CA ASP A 80 -7.64 1.29 -26.68
C ASP A 80 -6.84 1.24 -25.37
N GLY A 81 -7.48 0.83 -24.26
CA GLY A 81 -6.84 0.71 -22.95
C GLY A 81 -6.60 2.05 -22.27
N GLN A 82 -7.17 3.15 -22.75
CA GLN A 82 -6.99 4.45 -22.11
C GLN A 82 -7.66 4.46 -20.72
N VAL A 83 -6.87 4.82 -19.69
CA VAL A 83 -7.34 4.99 -18.31
C VAL A 83 -7.30 6.48 -17.96
N GLU A 84 -8.44 7.00 -17.52
CA GLU A 84 -8.58 8.36 -16.99
C GLU A 84 -8.91 8.28 -15.51
N LEU A 85 -8.12 8.98 -14.68
CA LEU A 85 -8.32 9.05 -13.24
C LEU A 85 -9.07 10.34 -12.90
N HIS A 86 -10.11 10.23 -12.09
CA HIS A 86 -10.87 11.36 -11.57
C HIS A 86 -10.67 11.47 -10.04
N ASN A 87 -10.72 12.70 -9.50
CA ASN A 87 -10.65 12.96 -8.06
C ASN A 87 -9.42 12.37 -7.33
N ASN A 88 -8.22 12.45 -7.94
CA ASN A 88 -7.01 11.88 -7.35
C ASN A 88 -6.48 12.69 -6.15
N ARG A 89 -7.09 12.50 -4.97
CA ARG A 89 -6.63 13.07 -3.68
C ARG A 89 -5.86 12.05 -2.85
N GLY A 90 -4.88 11.39 -3.47
CA GLY A 90 -3.96 10.49 -2.79
C GLY A 90 -2.90 11.24 -1.99
N PRO A 91 -2.22 10.56 -1.04
CA PRO A 91 -1.03 11.13 -0.40
C PRO A 91 0.12 11.33 -1.40
N ASP A 92 0.91 12.39 -1.19
CA ASP A 92 2.10 12.71 -2.00
C ASP A 92 3.35 12.01 -1.42
N TRP A 93 3.31 10.68 -1.44
CA TRP A 93 4.42 9.83 -0.99
C TRP A 93 5.31 9.43 -2.16
N LYS A 94 6.58 9.19 -1.85
CA LYS A 94 7.59 8.65 -2.75
C LYS A 94 8.13 7.32 -2.24
#